data_AF-A0A661R1B0-F1
#
_entry.id   AF-A0A661R1B0-F1
#
_cell.length_a   1.000
_cell.length_b   1.000
_cell.length_c   1.000
_cell.angle_alpha   90.00
_cell.angle_beta   90.00
_cell.angle_gamma   90.00
#
_symmetry.space_group_name_H-M   'P 1'
#
loop_
_entity.id
_entity.type
_entity.pdbx_description
1 polymer ?
#
loop_
_entity_poly.entity_id
_entity_poly.type
_entity_poly.pdbx_seq_one_letter_code
_entity_poly.pdbx_strand_id
1 'polypeptide(L)'
;MSFFNERTLKNKIFISCLGFTLIVSVLIALFTRALLISSLTNELKKRGVGIAQSIADSSRVFILTKNRAELTALAYDARLGNRKDMVRYLLISDKAGLVLGHTFTTGFPDNFKKQIERGAHDVQSITPMQVDNHSVFHVSVPVKEGIYTIGSVQVGLDQQHIESLVSRLRLVFLSFLSVVAIIFFFLSHRLA
;
A
#
# COMPACT_ATOMS: atom_id res chain seq x y z
N MET A 1 -4.62 38.12 -30.05
CA MET A 1 -3.35 37.38 -30.19
C MET A 1 -2.20 38.38 -30.45
N SER A 2 -1.92 39.30 -29.52
CA SER A 2 -1.02 40.46 -29.75
C SER A 2 -0.07 40.79 -28.58
N PHE A 3 -0.06 40.00 -27.50
CA PHE A 3 0.80 40.27 -26.34
C PHE A 3 2.25 39.73 -26.47
N PHE A 4 2.55 39.03 -27.57
CA PHE A 4 3.87 38.43 -27.82
C PHE A 4 4.83 39.30 -28.64
N ASN A 5 4.37 40.44 -29.18
CA ASN A 5 5.10 41.13 -30.24
C ASN A 5 6.06 42.24 -29.76
N GLU A 6 6.07 42.59 -28.48
CA GLU A 6 6.93 43.67 -27.92
C GLU A 6 7.99 43.17 -26.93
N ARG A 7 8.31 41.88 -26.91
CA ARG A 7 9.36 41.32 -26.04
C ARG A 7 10.64 41.10 -26.86
N THR A 8 11.73 41.73 -26.44
CA THR A 8 13.09 41.52 -27.00
C THR A 8 13.41 40.03 -27.12
N LEU A 9 14.12 39.60 -28.18
CA LEU A 9 14.45 38.19 -28.49
C LEU A 9 14.97 37.39 -27.27
N LYS A 10 15.69 38.07 -26.37
CA LYS A 10 16.18 37.56 -25.08
C LYS A 10 15.06 37.01 -24.18
N ASN A 11 13.95 37.74 -24.06
CA ASN A 11 12.81 37.32 -23.22
C ASN A 11 12.11 36.08 -23.82
N LYS A 12 12.07 35.95 -25.14
CA LYS A 12 11.43 34.82 -25.83
C LYS A 12 12.21 33.51 -25.61
N ILE A 13 13.54 33.59 -25.70
CA ILE A 13 14.44 32.45 -25.41
C ILE A 13 14.38 32.12 -23.91
N PHE A 14 14.36 33.13 -23.04
CA PHE A 14 14.27 32.94 -21.59
C PHE A 14 12.97 32.23 -21.17
N ILE A 15 11.82 32.68 -21.70
CA ILE A 15 10.51 32.07 -21.42
C ILE A 15 10.44 30.63 -21.96
N SER A 16 11.02 30.36 -23.13
CA SER A 16 11.04 29.01 -23.71
C SER A 16 11.91 28.03 -22.91
N CYS A 17 13.13 28.45 -22.57
CA CYS A 17 14.06 27.66 -21.76
C CYS A 17 13.47 27.38 -20.37
N LEU A 18 12.85 28.39 -19.75
CA LEU A 18 12.06 28.21 -18.54
C LEU A 18 10.98 27.15 -18.74
N GLY A 19 10.08 27.36 -19.70
CA GLY A 19 8.89 26.52 -19.86
C GLY A 19 9.29 25.06 -19.99
N PHE A 20 10.38 24.83 -20.74
CA PHE A 20 11.01 23.53 -20.84
C PHE A 20 11.50 22.98 -19.49
N THR A 21 12.30 23.73 -18.72
CA THR A 21 12.75 23.26 -17.39
C THR A 21 11.60 22.94 -16.42
N LEU A 22 10.52 23.72 -16.47
CA LEU A 22 9.35 23.52 -15.61
C LEU A 22 8.59 22.24 -16.01
N ILE A 23 8.35 22.05 -17.30
CA ILE A 23 7.72 20.84 -17.83
C ILE A 23 8.56 19.61 -17.48
N VAL A 24 9.87 19.65 -17.70
CA VAL A 24 10.79 18.54 -17.37
C VAL A 24 10.74 18.22 -15.87
N SER A 25 10.75 19.23 -15.00
CA SER A 25 10.67 19.04 -13.55
C SER A 25 9.36 18.37 -13.12
N VAL A 26 8.24 18.79 -13.69
CA VAL A 26 6.93 18.19 -13.42
C VAL A 26 6.86 16.75 -13.93
N LEU A 27 7.41 16.47 -15.11
CA LEU A 27 7.46 15.12 -15.66
C LEU A 27 8.30 14.18 -14.80
N ILE A 28 9.48 14.60 -14.37
CA ILE A 28 10.34 13.82 -13.47
C ILE A 28 9.61 13.57 -12.15
N ALA A 29 8.97 14.59 -11.57
CA ALA A 29 8.20 14.47 -10.34
C ALA A 29 7.09 13.42 -10.44
N LEU A 30 6.30 13.45 -11.51
CA LEU A 30 5.21 12.50 -11.76
C LEU A 30 5.76 11.08 -11.98
N PHE A 31 6.86 10.96 -12.71
CA PHE A 31 7.49 9.67 -13.00
C PHE A 31 8.07 9.02 -11.73
N THR A 32 8.88 9.75 -10.95
CA THR A 32 9.43 9.28 -9.68
C THR A 32 8.31 8.88 -8.71
N ARG A 33 7.22 9.67 -8.66
CA ARG A 33 6.05 9.34 -7.85
C ARG A 33 5.42 8.01 -8.27
N ALA A 34 5.15 7.82 -9.56
CA ALA A 34 4.51 6.60 -10.06
C ALA A 34 5.37 5.36 -9.78
N LEU A 35 6.68 5.45 -10.02
CA LEU A 35 7.61 4.36 -9.76
C LEU A 35 7.71 4.02 -8.27
N LEU A 36 7.89 5.02 -7.41
CA LEU A 36 8.07 4.80 -5.98
C LEU A 36 6.81 4.19 -5.34
N ILE A 37 5.62 4.68 -5.71
CA ILE A 37 4.35 4.14 -5.20
C ILE A 37 4.20 2.68 -5.59
N SER A 38 4.44 2.36 -6.87
CA SER A 38 4.31 1.00 -7.37
C SER A 38 5.33 0.07 -6.69
N SER A 39 6.58 0.51 -6.55
CA SER A 39 7.65 -0.24 -5.89
C SER A 39 7.34 -0.52 -4.42
N LEU A 40 6.98 0.51 -3.64
CA LEU A 40 6.65 0.34 -2.22
C LEU A 40 5.40 -0.52 -2.02
N THR A 41 4.38 -0.34 -2.85
CA THR A 41 3.15 -1.16 -2.80
C THR A 41 3.45 -2.62 -3.12
N ASN A 42 4.27 -2.89 -4.14
CA ASN A 42 4.65 -4.24 -4.50
C ASN A 42 5.53 -4.89 -3.42
N GLU A 43 6.45 -4.14 -2.83
CA GLU A 43 7.29 -4.62 -1.74
C GLU A 43 6.45 -4.95 -0.49
N LEU A 44 5.49 -4.08 -0.13
CA LEU A 44 4.54 -4.34 0.95
C LEU A 44 3.75 -5.62 0.69
N LYS A 45 3.17 -5.77 -0.50
CA LYS A 45 2.42 -6.96 -0.92
C LYS A 45 3.28 -8.22 -0.86
N LYS A 46 4.50 -8.18 -1.39
CA LYS A 46 5.44 -9.31 -1.40
C LYS A 46 5.82 -9.74 0.00
N ARG A 47 6.11 -8.78 0.90
CA ARG A 47 6.40 -9.05 2.31
C ARG A 47 5.20 -9.65 3.03
N GLY A 48 4.00 -9.11 2.78
CA GLY A 48 2.78 -9.65 3.37
C GLY A 48 2.45 -11.07 2.92
N VAL A 49 2.65 -11.38 1.64
CA VAL A 49 2.59 -12.77 1.13
C VAL A 49 3.59 -13.66 1.84
N GLY A 50 4.85 -13.21 1.99
CA GLY A 50 5.87 -13.99 2.70
C GLY A 50 5.50 -14.28 4.15
N ILE A 51 4.91 -13.31 4.85
CA ILE A 51 4.40 -13.52 6.22
C ILE A 51 3.23 -14.50 6.21
N ALA A 52 2.23 -14.29 5.35
CA ALA A 52 1.08 -15.18 5.25
C ALA A 52 1.49 -16.62 4.92
N GLN A 53 2.47 -16.82 4.04
CA GLN A 53 3.03 -18.12 3.70
C GLN A 53 3.76 -18.75 4.89
N SER A 54 4.62 -18.01 5.58
CA SER A 54 5.34 -18.51 6.75
C SER A 54 4.39 -18.94 7.87
N ILE A 55 3.30 -18.20 8.08
CA ILE A 55 2.25 -18.56 9.03
C ILE A 55 1.42 -19.74 8.52
N ALA A 56 1.12 -19.82 7.22
CA ALA A 56 0.43 -20.95 6.62
C ALA A 56 1.21 -22.26 6.85
N ASP A 57 2.51 -22.26 6.56
CA ASP A 57 3.39 -23.42 6.72
C ASP A 57 3.47 -23.85 8.20
N SER A 58 3.56 -22.88 9.12
CA SER A 58 3.63 -23.13 10.57
C SER A 58 2.29 -23.57 11.16
N SER A 59 1.17 -23.09 10.60
CA SER A 59 -0.18 -23.42 11.08
C SER A 59 -0.61 -24.85 10.75
N ARG A 60 0.00 -25.47 9.74
CA ARG A 60 -0.37 -26.77 9.17
C ARG A 60 -0.59 -27.86 10.23
N VAL A 61 0.39 -28.06 11.13
CA VAL A 61 0.32 -29.07 12.19
C VAL A 61 -0.80 -28.76 13.19
N PHE A 62 -1.00 -27.49 13.52
CA PHE A 62 -2.00 -27.06 14.50
C PHE A 62 -3.43 -27.11 13.95
N ILE A 63 -3.62 -26.92 12.64
CA ILE A 63 -4.90 -27.17 11.97
C ILE A 63 -5.25 -28.66 12.04
N LEU A 64 -4.31 -29.54 11.70
CA LEU A 64 -4.54 -31.00 11.70
C LEU A 64 -4.80 -31.55 13.11
N THR A 65 -4.11 -31.02 14.11
CA THR A 65 -4.29 -31.39 15.53
C THR A 65 -5.42 -30.63 16.23
N LYS A 66 -6.12 -29.73 15.51
CA LYS A 66 -7.19 -28.87 16.02
C LYS A 66 -6.79 -28.04 17.25
N ASN A 67 -5.52 -27.68 17.35
CA ASN A 67 -5.00 -26.88 18.47
C ASN A 67 -5.24 -25.38 18.24
N ARG A 68 -6.40 -24.89 18.67
CA ARG A 68 -6.79 -23.48 18.51
C ARG A 68 -5.93 -22.50 19.33
N ALA A 69 -5.41 -22.95 20.47
CA ALA A 69 -4.57 -22.11 21.33
C ALA A 69 -3.27 -21.73 20.59
N GLU A 70 -2.59 -22.72 20.01
CA GLU A 70 -1.37 -22.51 19.23
C GLU A 70 -1.63 -21.73 17.94
N LEU A 71 -2.75 -21.97 17.24
CA LEU A 71 -3.12 -21.16 16.07
C LEU A 71 -3.32 -19.69 16.41
N THR A 72 -3.90 -19.42 17.57
CA THR A 72 -4.10 -18.04 18.05
C THR A 72 -2.76 -17.42 18.44
N ALA A 73 -1.91 -18.14 19.19
CA ALA A 73 -0.56 -17.69 19.53
C ALA A 73 0.25 -17.33 18.27
N LEU A 74 0.27 -18.23 17.29
CA LEU A 74 0.93 -18.02 16.00
C LEU A 74 0.41 -16.77 15.26
N ALA A 75 -0.91 -16.52 15.33
CA ALA A 75 -1.50 -15.33 14.75
C ALA A 75 -1.04 -14.04 15.43
N TYR A 76 -0.92 -14.04 16.77
CA TYR A 76 -0.38 -12.91 17.51
C TYR A 76 1.11 -12.70 17.25
N ASP A 77 1.90 -13.78 17.16
CA ASP A 77 3.33 -13.70 16.87
C ASP A 77 3.62 -13.04 15.51
N ALA A 78 2.76 -13.26 14.52
CA ALA A 78 2.86 -12.61 13.22
C ALA A 78 2.76 -11.08 13.29
N ARG A 79 2.17 -10.54 14.37
CA ARG A 79 1.99 -9.11 14.62
C ARG A 79 3.04 -8.53 15.58
N LEU A 80 3.97 -9.34 16.09
CA LEU A 80 5.01 -8.87 17.02
C LEU A 80 6.21 -8.20 16.31
N GLY A 81 6.99 -7.44 17.08
CA GLY A 81 8.22 -6.78 16.64
C GLY A 81 7.99 -5.76 15.53
N ASN A 82 8.89 -5.75 14.53
CA ASN A 82 8.89 -4.81 13.40
C ASN A 82 7.71 -5.02 12.42
N ARG A 83 6.84 -6.01 12.64
CA ARG A 83 5.70 -6.31 11.78
C ARG A 83 4.39 -5.69 12.28
N LYS A 84 4.38 -5.17 13.50
CA LYS A 84 3.19 -4.63 14.17
C LYS A 84 2.52 -3.48 13.41
N ASP A 85 3.32 -2.63 12.79
CA ASP A 85 2.85 -1.45 12.06
C ASP A 85 2.38 -1.81 10.64
N MET A 86 2.76 -2.99 10.15
CA MET A 86 2.44 -3.46 8.81
C MET A 86 1.24 -4.42 8.80
N VAL A 87 1.14 -5.30 9.80
CA VAL A 87 0.08 -6.31 9.90
C VAL A 87 -1.01 -5.80 10.83
N ARG A 88 -2.16 -5.44 10.25
CA ARG A 88 -3.32 -4.96 10.99
C ARG A 88 -4.06 -6.09 11.69
N TYR A 89 -4.28 -7.19 10.97
CA TYR A 89 -4.92 -8.40 11.49
C TYR A 89 -4.35 -9.64 10.82
N LEU A 90 -4.54 -10.77 11.50
CA LEU A 90 -4.30 -12.11 10.98
C LEU A 90 -5.46 -13.01 11.37
N LEU A 91 -5.88 -13.84 10.44
CA LEU A 91 -6.95 -14.82 10.58
C LEU A 91 -6.48 -16.16 10.01
N ILE A 92 -6.77 -17.23 10.73
CA ILE A 92 -6.56 -18.60 10.27
C ILE A 92 -7.91 -19.29 10.26
N SER A 93 -8.25 -19.88 9.12
CA SER A 93 -9.49 -20.61 8.91
C SER A 93 -9.24 -22.03 8.40
N ASP A 94 -10.17 -22.94 8.70
CA ASP A 94 -10.16 -24.28 8.12
C ASP A 94 -10.67 -24.29 6.67
N LYS A 95 -10.72 -25.48 6.06
CA LYS A 95 -11.24 -25.69 4.71
C LYS A 95 -12.72 -25.27 4.54
N ALA A 96 -13.52 -25.31 5.60
CA ALA A 96 -14.91 -24.89 5.59
C ALA A 96 -15.08 -23.37 5.80
N GLY A 97 -13.99 -22.62 5.95
CA GLY A 97 -14.00 -21.19 6.25
C GLY A 97 -14.27 -20.88 7.72
N LEU A 98 -14.31 -21.89 8.60
CA LEU A 98 -14.46 -21.67 10.03
C LEU A 98 -13.16 -21.09 10.59
N VAL A 99 -13.28 -19.95 11.27
CA VAL A 99 -12.15 -19.32 11.93
C VAL A 99 -11.64 -20.19 13.09
N LEU A 100 -10.37 -20.55 13.02
CA LEU A 100 -9.66 -21.34 14.04
C LEU A 100 -8.80 -20.48 14.96
N GLY A 101 -8.30 -19.33 14.48
CA GLY A 101 -7.49 -18.38 15.26
C GLY A 101 -7.47 -16.99 14.63
N HIS A 102 -7.40 -15.94 15.45
CA HIS A 102 -7.39 -14.55 14.97
C HIS A 102 -6.73 -13.57 15.94
N THR A 103 -6.36 -12.38 15.45
CA THR A 103 -5.81 -11.28 16.27
C THR A 103 -6.79 -10.16 16.61
N PHE A 104 -8.08 -10.29 16.26
CA PHE A 104 -9.11 -9.35 16.66
C PHE A 104 -9.36 -9.39 18.17
N THR A 105 -9.21 -8.26 18.86
CA THR A 105 -9.42 -8.12 20.31
C THR A 105 -10.81 -7.59 20.67
N THR A 106 -11.42 -6.80 19.78
CA THR A 106 -12.73 -6.14 19.98
C THR A 106 -13.87 -6.81 19.22
N GLY A 107 -13.66 -8.04 18.74
CA GLY A 107 -14.58 -8.73 17.84
C GLY A 107 -14.33 -8.44 16.36
N PHE A 108 -15.08 -9.10 15.48
CA PHE A 108 -14.97 -8.90 14.03
C PHE A 108 -15.67 -7.60 13.60
N PRO A 109 -15.01 -6.77 12.76
CA PRO A 109 -15.62 -5.59 12.17
C PRO A 109 -16.89 -5.90 11.37
N ASP A 110 -17.77 -4.90 11.28
CA ASP A 110 -18.98 -5.01 10.47
C ASP A 110 -18.63 -5.26 8.99
N ASN A 111 -19.42 -6.12 8.34
CA ASN A 111 -19.22 -6.57 6.95
C ASN A 111 -17.96 -7.42 6.66
N PHE A 112 -17.07 -7.60 7.64
CA PHE A 112 -15.85 -8.40 7.49
C PHE A 112 -16.15 -9.86 7.14
N LYS A 113 -17.09 -10.49 7.86
CA LYS A 113 -17.50 -11.89 7.61
C LYS A 113 -18.04 -12.10 6.19
N LYS A 114 -18.87 -11.18 5.70
CA LYS A 114 -19.43 -11.24 4.33
C LYS A 114 -18.37 -11.12 3.24
N GLN A 115 -17.22 -10.50 3.54
CA GLN A 115 -16.10 -10.40 2.61
C GLN A 115 -15.23 -11.65 2.65
N ILE A 116 -15.02 -12.24 3.84
CA ILE A 116 -14.30 -13.52 3.98
C ILE A 116 -15.03 -14.65 3.26
N GLU A 117 -16.35 -14.77 3.45
CA GLU A 117 -17.15 -15.84 2.84
C GLU A 117 -17.16 -15.78 1.29
N ARG A 118 -16.86 -14.62 0.70
CA ARG A 118 -16.74 -14.43 -0.75
C ARG A 118 -15.32 -14.67 -1.28
N GLY A 119 -14.33 -14.81 -0.40
CA GLY A 119 -12.93 -14.98 -0.76
C GLY A 119 -12.64 -16.39 -1.26
N ALA A 120 -11.83 -16.50 -2.32
CA ALA A 120 -11.27 -17.79 -2.71
C ALA A 120 -10.22 -18.22 -1.69
N HIS A 121 -10.50 -19.29 -0.94
CA HIS A 121 -9.59 -19.82 0.08
C HIS A 121 -8.54 -20.80 -0.46
N ASP A 122 -8.72 -21.29 -1.69
CA ASP A 122 -7.84 -22.30 -2.31
C ASP A 122 -6.67 -21.71 -3.09
N VAL A 123 -6.68 -20.41 -3.39
CA VAL A 123 -5.65 -19.76 -4.20
C VAL A 123 -5.13 -18.53 -3.50
N GLN A 124 -3.82 -18.31 -3.62
CA GLN A 124 -3.21 -17.09 -3.15
C GLN A 124 -3.82 -15.87 -3.85
N SER A 125 -4.32 -14.91 -3.09
CA SER A 125 -4.93 -13.70 -3.64
C SER A 125 -4.61 -12.47 -2.80
N ILE A 126 -4.63 -11.30 -3.46
CA ILE A 126 -4.43 -10.00 -2.82
C ILE A 126 -5.55 -9.07 -3.26
N THR A 127 -6.37 -8.63 -2.33
CA THR A 127 -7.55 -7.79 -2.60
C THR A 127 -7.53 -6.55 -1.72
N PRO A 128 -7.69 -5.34 -2.29
CA PRO A 128 -7.88 -4.13 -1.48
C PRO A 128 -9.22 -4.20 -0.76
N MET A 129 -9.24 -3.87 0.53
CA MET A 129 -10.41 -3.94 1.39
C MET A 129 -10.37 -2.79 2.41
N GLN A 130 -11.55 -2.38 2.87
CA GLN A 130 -11.68 -1.48 4.00
C GLN A 130 -12.06 -2.29 5.24
N VAL A 131 -11.31 -2.12 6.32
CA VAL A 131 -11.57 -2.76 7.61
C VAL A 131 -11.59 -1.67 8.67
N ASP A 132 -12.75 -1.48 9.30
CA ASP A 132 -13.06 -0.32 10.14
C ASP A 132 -12.83 1.00 9.36
N ASN A 133 -11.84 1.79 9.79
CA ASN A 133 -11.41 3.05 9.17
C ASN A 133 -10.06 2.93 8.43
N HIS A 134 -9.59 1.71 8.16
CA HIS A 134 -8.27 1.45 7.58
C HIS A 134 -8.38 0.81 6.19
N SER A 135 -7.69 1.40 5.21
CA SER A 135 -7.45 0.78 3.91
C SER A 135 -6.38 -0.30 4.07
N VAL A 136 -6.73 -1.54 3.74
CA VAL A 136 -5.86 -2.69 3.90
C VAL A 136 -5.75 -3.51 2.61
N PHE A 137 -4.58 -4.09 2.37
CA PHE A 137 -4.46 -5.18 1.41
C PHE A 137 -4.73 -6.50 2.13
N HIS A 138 -5.86 -7.13 1.79
CA HIS A 138 -6.21 -8.46 2.23
C HIS A 138 -5.44 -9.50 1.43
N VAL A 139 -4.49 -10.18 2.07
CA VAL A 139 -3.71 -11.26 1.48
C VAL A 139 -4.26 -12.59 1.99
N SER A 140 -4.71 -13.45 1.09
CA SER A 140 -5.13 -14.82 1.40
C SER A 140 -4.10 -15.81 0.86
N VAL A 141 -3.68 -16.77 1.68
CA VAL A 141 -2.76 -17.84 1.31
C VAL A 141 -3.34 -19.19 1.78
N PRO A 142 -3.47 -20.19 0.90
CA PRO A 142 -3.95 -21.52 1.29
C PRO A 142 -2.91 -22.26 2.13
N VAL A 143 -3.37 -22.94 3.17
CA VAL A 143 -2.56 -23.89 3.94
C VAL A 143 -2.67 -25.26 3.26
N LYS A 144 -1.53 -25.78 2.77
CA LYS A 144 -1.48 -27.05 2.03
C LYS A 144 -0.84 -28.16 2.84
N GLU A 145 -1.42 -29.35 2.77
CA GLU A 145 -0.81 -30.62 3.19
C GLU A 145 -0.70 -31.52 1.96
N GLY A 146 0.52 -31.61 1.40
CA GLY A 146 0.73 -32.19 0.09
C GLY A 146 -0.06 -31.46 -1.01
N ILE A 147 -0.96 -32.17 -1.68
CA ILE A 147 -1.82 -31.62 -2.75
C ILE A 147 -3.14 -31.02 -2.23
N TYR A 148 -3.46 -31.20 -0.94
CA TYR A 148 -4.75 -30.81 -0.38
C TYR A 148 -4.66 -29.49 0.39
N THR A 149 -5.61 -28.59 0.14
CA THR A 149 -5.84 -27.42 1.00
C THR A 149 -6.58 -27.86 2.26
N ILE A 150 -6.01 -27.60 3.44
CA ILE A 150 -6.60 -27.93 4.74
C ILE A 150 -7.13 -26.69 5.47
N GLY A 151 -6.79 -25.49 4.99
CA GLY A 151 -7.23 -24.22 5.54
C GLY A 151 -6.69 -23.04 4.75
N SER A 152 -6.85 -21.83 5.29
CA SER A 152 -6.29 -20.62 4.71
C SER A 152 -5.84 -19.66 5.80
N VAL A 153 -4.77 -18.92 5.52
CA VAL A 153 -4.28 -17.81 6.33
C VAL A 153 -4.58 -16.51 5.59
N GLN A 154 -5.21 -15.59 6.29
CA GLN A 154 -5.55 -14.28 5.78
C GLN A 154 -4.88 -13.20 6.61
N VAL A 155 -4.20 -12.27 5.95
CA VAL A 155 -3.44 -11.20 6.57
C VAL A 155 -3.91 -9.87 6.00
N GLY A 156 -4.25 -8.92 6.88
CA GLY A 156 -4.54 -7.54 6.50
C GLY A 156 -3.29 -6.67 6.63
N LEU A 157 -2.77 -6.16 5.52
CA LEU A 157 -1.65 -5.24 5.52
C LEU A 157 -2.15 -3.79 5.54
N ASP A 158 -1.70 -2.99 6.51
CA ASP A 158 -2.10 -1.58 6.61
C ASP A 158 -1.43 -0.75 5.50
N GLN A 159 -2.24 0.02 4.76
CA GLN A 159 -1.79 0.89 3.68
C GLN A 159 -1.37 2.29 4.19
N GLN A 160 -1.70 2.66 5.44
CA GLN A 160 -1.49 4.01 5.97
C GLN A 160 -0.04 4.51 5.87
N HIS A 161 0.94 3.61 6.06
CA HIS A 161 2.34 4.01 5.94
C HIS A 161 2.69 4.47 4.51
N ILE A 162 2.15 3.80 3.49
CA ILE A 162 2.34 4.18 2.08
C ILE A 162 1.65 5.51 1.78
N GLU A 163 0.42 5.70 2.27
CA GLU A 163 -0.34 6.93 2.02
C GLU A 163 0.33 8.18 2.61
N SER A 164 0.93 8.04 3.80
CA SER A 164 1.66 9.13 4.48
C SER A 164 2.92 9.57 3.72
N LEU A 165 3.67 8.61 3.16
CA LEU A 165 4.85 8.89 2.33
C LEU A 165 4.44 9.62 1.05
N VAL A 166 3.29 9.24 0.47
CA VAL A 166 2.72 9.88 -0.72
C VAL A 166 2.25 11.31 -0.44
N SER A 167 1.66 11.58 0.72
CA SER A 167 1.22 12.93 1.07
C SER A 167 2.41 13.88 1.25
N ARG A 168 3.49 13.41 1.89
CA ARG A 168 4.72 14.19 2.09
C ARG A 168 5.39 14.54 0.77
N LEU A 169 5.46 13.60 -0.18
CA LEU A 169 5.97 13.87 -1.51
C LEU A 169 5.15 14.93 -2.25
N ARG A 170 3.81 14.86 -2.17
CA ARG A 170 2.92 15.89 -2.73
C ARG A 170 3.27 17.29 -2.21
N LEU A 171 3.51 17.40 -0.91
CA LEU A 171 3.77 18.68 -0.26
C LEU A 171 5.14 19.25 -0.68
N VAL A 172 6.18 18.40 -0.76
CA VAL A 172 7.50 18.79 -1.26
C VAL A 172 7.44 19.22 -2.72
N PHE A 173 6.72 18.49 -3.58
CA PHE A 173 6.56 18.87 -4.99
C PHE A 173 5.80 20.18 -5.15
N LEU A 174 4.70 20.37 -4.40
CA LEU A 174 3.93 21.62 -4.43
C LEU A 174 4.78 22.79 -3.96
N SER A 175 5.60 22.59 -2.93
CA SER A 175 6.54 23.60 -2.42
C SER A 175 7.59 23.97 -3.47
N PHE A 176 8.20 22.99 -4.14
CA PHE A 176 9.18 23.25 -5.20
C PHE A 176 8.55 24.04 -6.36
N LEU A 177 7.36 23.64 -6.79
CA LEU A 177 6.63 24.29 -7.88
C LEU A 177 6.25 25.74 -7.51
N SER A 178 5.87 25.96 -6.24
CA SER A 178 5.58 27.30 -5.71
C SER A 178 6.82 28.19 -5.69
N VAL A 179 7.98 27.69 -5.25
CA VAL A 179 9.25 28.45 -5.24
C VAL A 179 9.66 28.83 -6.66
N VAL A 180 9.60 27.88 -7.61
CA VAL A 180 9.88 28.17 -9.02
C VAL A 180 8.91 29.23 -9.55
N ALA A 181 7.62 29.11 -9.28
CA ALA A 181 6.62 30.10 -9.70
C ALA A 181 6.89 31.50 -9.12
N ILE A 182 7.31 31.60 -7.85
CA ILE A 182 7.65 32.88 -7.20
C ILE A 182 8.89 33.52 -7.83
N ILE A 183 9.96 32.74 -8.01
CA ILE A 183 11.18 33.20 -8.69
C ILE A 183 10.84 33.73 -10.08
N PHE A 184 9.93 33.04 -10.78
CA PHE A 184 9.49 33.46 -12.10
C PHE A 184 8.63 34.70 -12.12
N PHE A 185 7.69 34.84 -11.19
CA PHE A 185 6.92 36.06 -11.03
C PHE A 185 7.86 37.26 -10.80
N PHE A 186 8.88 37.08 -9.95
CA PHE A 186 9.87 38.10 -9.65
C PHE A 186 10.74 38.45 -10.87
N LEU A 187 11.28 37.46 -11.57
CA LEU A 187 12.08 37.70 -12.79
C LEU A 187 11.24 38.32 -13.91
N SER A 188 10.02 37.86 -14.11
CA SER A 188 9.10 38.41 -15.11
C SER A 188 8.80 39.89 -14.84
N HIS A 189 8.58 40.25 -13.57
CA HIS A 189 8.37 41.63 -13.17
C HIS A 189 9.64 42.49 -13.30
N ARG A 190 10.82 41.92 -13.04
CA ARG A 190 12.11 42.61 -13.20
C ARG A 190 12.57 42.79 -14.65
N LEU A 191 12.05 41.95 -15.57
CA LEU A 191 12.34 41.97 -17.00
C LEU A 191 11.26 42.70 -17.82
N ALA A 192 10.17 43.12 -17.19
CA ALA A 192 9.14 44.00 -17.75
C ALA A 192 9.53 45.47 -17.49
#